data_AF-A0A0B6VMQ9-F1
#
_entry.id   AF-A0A0B6VMQ9-F1
#
_cell.length_a   1.000
_cell.length_b   1.000
_cell.length_c   1.000
_cell.angle_alpha   90.00
_cell.angle_beta   90.00
_cell.angle_gamma   90.00
#
_symmetry.space_group_name_H-M   'P 1'
#
loop_
_entity.id
_entity.type
_entity.pdbx_description
1 polymer ?
#
loop_
_entity_poly.entity_id
_entity_poly.type
_entity_poly.pdbx_seq_one_letter_code
_entity_poly.pdbx_strand_id
1 'polypeptide(L)'
;HPSETPPPTRVETREERLERRRRERAEQTAYKLEQEIALWDPAANPRATTDPFKTLFVARINYDTSESKLRREFEGYGPIKKIYMVYSKENDKPRGYAFIEYEHERDMH
;
A
#
# COMPACT_ATOMS: atom_id res chain seq x y z
N HIS A 1 -6.64 -25.93 -65.65
CA HIS A 1 -5.77 -25.41 -64.58
C HIS A 1 -6.50 -25.60 -63.26
N PRO A 2 -6.05 -26.46 -62.33
CA PRO A 2 -6.65 -26.48 -61.01
C PRO A 2 -6.12 -25.28 -60.21
N SER A 3 -7.04 -24.64 -59.51
CA SER A 3 -6.81 -23.51 -58.61
C SER A 3 -6.01 -23.99 -57.40
N GLU A 4 -4.84 -23.38 -57.18
CA GLU A 4 -4.12 -23.51 -55.91
C GLU A 4 -4.96 -22.83 -54.83
N THR A 5 -5.57 -23.63 -53.96
CA THR A 5 -6.18 -23.09 -52.75
C THR A 5 -5.06 -22.83 -51.74
N PRO A 6 -4.96 -21.63 -51.13
CA PRO A 6 -3.91 -21.36 -50.17
C PRO A 6 -3.99 -22.33 -48.99
N PRO A 7 -2.85 -22.76 -48.44
CA PRO A 7 -2.83 -23.71 -47.34
C PRO A 7 -3.63 -23.16 -46.15
N PRO A 8 -4.40 -24.01 -45.44
CA PRO A 8 -5.18 -23.56 -44.31
C PRO A 8 -4.26 -22.94 -43.26
N THR A 9 -4.57 -21.70 -42.87
CA THR A 9 -3.89 -21.02 -41.78
C THR A 9 -4.14 -21.81 -40.50
N ARG A 10 -3.05 -22.24 -39.82
CA ARG A 10 -3.14 -22.93 -38.54
C ARG A 10 -3.90 -22.04 -37.55
N VAL A 11 -5.11 -22.46 -37.18
CA VAL A 11 -5.90 -21.83 -36.13
C VAL A 11 -5.35 -22.28 -34.77
N GLU A 12 -5.16 -21.34 -33.84
CA GLU A 12 -4.72 -21.67 -32.47
C GLU A 12 -5.71 -22.65 -31.83
N THR A 13 -5.16 -23.71 -31.23
CA THR A 13 -5.93 -24.64 -30.41
C THR A 13 -6.44 -23.97 -29.13
N ARG A 14 -7.42 -24.60 -28.48
CA ARG A 14 -7.96 -24.12 -27.19
C ARG A 14 -6.88 -24.03 -26.10
N GLU A 15 -5.91 -24.94 -26.13
CA GLU A 15 -4.79 -25.00 -25.17
C GLU A 15 -3.81 -23.85 -25.41
N GLU A 16 -3.38 -23.63 -26.66
CA GLU A 16 -2.51 -22.50 -27.05
C GLU A 16 -3.13 -21.16 -26.65
N ARG A 17 -4.45 -20.98 -26.86
CA ARG A 17 -5.18 -19.78 -26.42
C ARG A 17 -5.18 -19.59 -24.90
N LEU A 18 -5.26 -20.67 -24.14
CA LEU A 18 -5.27 -20.63 -22.67
C LEU A 18 -3.88 -20.27 -22.11
N GLU A 19 -2.83 -20.87 -22.67
CA GLU A 19 -1.44 -20.58 -22.32
C GLU A 19 -1.06 -19.14 -22.66
N ARG A 20 -1.42 -18.67 -23.86
CA ARG A 20 -1.24 -17.27 -24.26
C ARG A 20 -1.88 -16.32 -23.25
N ARG A 21 -3.16 -16.56 -22.89
CA ARG A 21 -3.87 -15.72 -21.91
C ARG A 21 -3.22 -15.75 -20.52
N ARG A 22 -2.70 -16.90 -20.10
CA ARG A 22 -1.99 -17.06 -18.82
C ARG A 22 -0.66 -16.29 -18.85
N ARG A 23 0.10 -16.39 -19.95
CA ARG A 23 1.36 -15.69 -20.16
C ARG A 23 1.16 -14.18 -20.21
N GLU A 24 0.21 -13.70 -21.01
CA GLU A 24 -0.15 -12.27 -21.10
C GLU A 24 -0.52 -11.69 -19.72
N ARG A 25 -1.32 -12.41 -18.92
CA ARG A 25 -1.66 -11.98 -17.55
C ARG A 25 -0.46 -11.96 -16.62
N ALA A 26 0.42 -12.96 -16.71
CA ALA A 26 1.63 -13.04 -15.90
C ALA A 26 2.59 -11.89 -16.27
N GLU A 27 2.79 -11.63 -17.55
CA GLU A 27 3.61 -10.51 -18.06
C GLU A 27 3.02 -9.16 -17.65
N GLN A 28 1.70 -8.96 -17.73
CA GLN A 28 1.05 -7.74 -17.23
C GLN A 28 1.24 -7.55 -15.72
N THR A 29 1.11 -8.62 -14.94
CA THR A 29 1.30 -8.56 -13.49
C THR A 29 2.75 -8.25 -13.13
N ALA A 30 3.70 -8.90 -13.82
CA ALA A 30 5.13 -8.67 -13.64
C ALA A 30 5.52 -7.23 -14.01
N TYR A 31 5.04 -6.73 -15.15
CA TYR A 31 5.28 -5.35 -15.58
C TYR A 31 4.74 -4.33 -14.58
N LYS A 32 3.51 -4.54 -14.10
CA LYS A 32 2.91 -3.65 -13.09
C LYS A 32 3.69 -3.67 -11.78
N LEU A 33 4.11 -4.85 -11.33
CA LEU A 33 4.92 -4.99 -10.11
C LEU A 33 6.27 -4.29 -10.26
N GLU A 34 6.95 -4.47 -11.39
CA GLU A 34 8.24 -3.82 -11.66
C GLU A 34 8.11 -2.30 -11.68
N GLN A 35 7.05 -1.76 -12.29
CA GLN A 35 6.73 -0.34 -12.21
C GLN A 35 6.46 0.14 -10.79
N GLU A 36 5.65 -0.59 -10.01
CA GLU A 36 5.34 -0.22 -8.63
C GLU A 36 6.60 -0.26 -7.75
N ILE A 37 7.50 -1.23 -7.94
CA ILE A 37 8.79 -1.29 -7.25
C ILE A 37 9.69 -0.11 -7.66
N ALA A 38 9.80 0.19 -8.95
CA ALA A 38 10.63 1.28 -9.45
C ALA A 38 10.14 2.66 -8.95
N LEU A 39 8.84 2.82 -8.72
CA LEU A 39 8.21 4.04 -8.20
C LEU A 39 8.14 4.09 -6.67
N TRP A 40 8.57 3.04 -5.96
CA TRP A 40 8.45 2.98 -4.51
C TRP A 40 9.56 3.79 -3.82
N ASP A 41 9.19 4.93 -3.24
CA ASP A 41 10.05 5.74 -2.37
C ASP A 41 9.43 5.82 -0.95
N PRO A 42 10.00 5.12 0.04
CA PRO A 42 9.50 5.16 1.42
C PRO A 42 9.80 6.50 2.11
N ALA A 43 10.86 7.22 1.71
CA ALA A 43 11.26 8.49 2.32
C ALA A 43 10.35 9.65 1.86
N ALA A 44 9.80 9.56 0.65
CA ALA A 44 8.84 10.54 0.13
C ALA A 44 7.43 10.43 0.75
N ASN A 45 7.18 9.49 1.68
CA ASN A 45 5.86 9.30 2.25
C ASN A 45 5.51 10.42 3.26
N PRO A 46 4.63 11.39 2.94
CA PRO A 46 4.29 12.48 3.86
C PRO A 46 3.53 11.99 5.09
N ARG A 47 3.07 10.74 5.08
CA ARG A 47 2.33 10.10 6.19
C ARG A 47 3.25 9.34 7.14
N ALA A 48 4.53 9.14 6.79
CA ALA A 48 5.50 8.54 7.70
C ALA A 48 5.86 9.52 8.84
N THR A 49 6.30 8.96 9.95
CA THR A 49 7.02 9.71 10.99
C THR A 49 8.49 9.79 10.61
N THR A 50 9.20 10.80 11.12
CA THR A 50 10.60 11.03 10.71
C THR A 50 11.61 10.29 11.57
N ASP A 51 11.28 10.00 12.83
CA ASP A 51 12.19 9.37 13.77
C ASP A 51 11.51 8.23 14.54
N PRO A 52 11.93 6.97 14.36
CA PRO A 52 11.33 5.83 15.04
C PRO A 52 11.55 5.86 16.56
N PHE A 53 12.63 6.47 17.06
CA PHE A 53 12.89 6.57 18.51
C PHE A 53 11.97 7.58 19.20
N LYS A 54 11.34 8.47 18.43
CA LYS A 54 10.33 9.41 18.90
C LYS A 54 8.90 9.00 18.57
N THR A 55 8.71 7.82 17.96
CA THR A 55 7.41 7.39 17.45
C THR A 55 6.83 6.24 18.27
N LEU A 56 5.67 6.50 18.89
CA LEU A 56 4.84 5.46 19.48
C LEU A 56 3.94 4.79 18.44
N PHE A 57 3.89 3.47 18.46
CA PHE A 57 2.86 2.69 17.79
C PHE A 57 1.72 2.40 18.77
N VAL A 58 0.53 2.91 18.47
CA VAL A 58 -0.67 2.75 19.30
C VAL A 58 -1.67 1.88 18.55
N ALA A 59 -2.03 0.73 19.12
CA ALA A 59 -2.93 -0.25 18.50
C ALA A 59 -4.17 -0.50 19.35
N ARG A 60 -5.14 -1.24 18.78
CA ARG A 60 -6.44 -1.55 19.41
C ARG A 60 -7.23 -0.30 19.76
N ILE A 61 -7.09 0.74 18.95
CA ILE A 61 -7.85 1.97 19.06
C ILE A 61 -9.29 1.68 18.62
N ASN A 62 -10.27 2.10 19.42
CA ASN A 62 -11.68 2.02 19.03
C ASN A 62 -11.89 2.86 17.75
N TYR A 63 -12.61 2.32 16.76
CA TYR A 63 -12.87 2.96 15.48
C TYR A 63 -13.56 4.33 15.57
N ASP A 64 -14.27 4.62 16.66
CA ASP A 64 -14.91 5.93 16.89
C ASP A 64 -13.95 6.97 17.51
N THR A 65 -12.69 6.61 17.76
CA THR A 65 -11.69 7.50 18.36
C THR A 65 -11.15 8.47 17.32
N SER A 66 -11.23 9.77 17.60
CA SER A 66 -10.66 10.81 16.74
C SER A 66 -9.20 11.13 17.08
N GLU A 67 -8.49 11.76 16.14
CA GLU A 67 -7.13 12.25 16.36
C GLU A 67 -7.06 13.21 17.55
N SER A 68 -8.03 14.11 17.69
CA SER A 68 -8.09 15.06 18.81
C SER A 68 -8.20 14.37 20.17
N LYS A 69 -8.88 13.23 20.24
CA LYS A 69 -8.98 12.44 21.48
C LYS A 69 -7.64 11.79 21.82
N LEU A 70 -6.92 11.27 20.81
CA LEU A 70 -5.56 10.78 21.00
C LEU A 70 -4.63 11.91 21.43
N ARG A 71 -4.67 13.06 20.76
CA ARG A 71 -3.84 14.22 21.12
C ARG A 71 -4.03 14.60 22.58
N ARG A 72 -5.29 14.77 23.02
CA ARG A 72 -5.61 15.13 24.41
C ARG A 72 -5.11 14.12 25.43
N GLU A 73 -5.15 12.83 25.11
CA GLU A 73 -4.70 11.78 26.03
C GLU A 73 -3.17 11.70 26.11
N PHE A 74 -2.49 11.88 24.98
CA PHE A 74 -1.04 11.69 24.89
C PHE A 74 -0.23 12.99 25.13
N GLU A 75 -0.83 14.17 25.02
CA GLU A 75 -0.12 15.45 25.23
C GLU A 75 0.34 15.66 26.68
N GLY A 76 -0.24 14.93 27.63
CA GLY A 76 0.18 14.95 29.03
C GLY A 76 1.58 14.35 29.28
N TYR A 77 2.08 13.52 28.36
CA TYR A 77 3.41 12.90 28.46
C TYR A 77 4.50 13.74 27.80
N GLY A 78 4.13 14.58 26.83
CA GLY A 78 5.07 15.46 26.15
C GLY A 78 4.46 16.14 24.92
N PRO A 79 5.15 17.17 24.38
CA PRO A 79 4.72 17.86 23.17
C PRO A 79 4.70 16.91 21.96
N ILE A 80 3.53 16.76 21.36
CA ILE A 80 3.31 15.90 20.18
C ILE A 80 3.59 16.69 18.90
N LYS A 81 4.58 16.22 18.13
CA LYS A 81 4.94 16.72 16.81
C LYS A 81 3.90 16.33 15.75
N LYS A 82 3.51 15.06 15.71
CA LYS A 82 2.61 14.52 14.67
C LYS A 82 1.81 13.34 15.17
N ILE A 83 0.55 13.26 14.75
CA ILE A 83 -0.27 12.05 14.89
C ILE A 83 -0.65 11.61 13.48
N TYR A 84 -0.50 10.32 13.21
CA TYR A 84 -0.95 9.71 11.96
C TYR A 84 -1.84 8.51 12.26
N MET A 85 -3.15 8.70 12.10
CA MET A 85 -4.14 7.62 12.15
C MET A 85 -4.17 6.88 10.82
N VAL A 86 -4.17 5.54 10.87
CA VAL A 86 -4.17 4.76 9.64
C VAL A 86 -5.59 4.35 9.24
N TYR A 87 -5.94 4.69 8.01
CA TYR A 87 -7.21 4.34 7.37
C TYR A 87 -6.98 3.33 6.25
N SER A 88 -8.00 2.51 5.97
CA SER A 88 -8.02 1.60 4.84
C SER A 88 -8.11 2.38 3.53
N LYS A 89 -7.26 2.05 2.55
CA LYS A 89 -7.29 2.68 1.22
C LYS A 89 -8.55 2.34 0.41
N GLU A 90 -9.25 1.26 0.78
CA GLU A 90 -10.39 0.75 0.00
C GLU A 90 -11.72 1.40 0.40
N ASN A 91 -11.91 1.66 1.69
CA ASN A 91 -13.20 2.08 2.24
C ASN A 91 -13.10 3.25 3.22
N ASP A 92 -11.92 3.85 3.35
CA ASP A 92 -11.62 4.99 4.23
C ASP A 92 -11.99 4.78 5.71
N LYS A 93 -12.12 3.51 6.14
CA LYS A 93 -12.39 3.17 7.54
C LYS A 93 -11.10 3.11 8.36
N PRO A 94 -11.13 3.52 9.64
CA PRO A 94 -9.97 3.44 10.51
C PRO A 94 -9.52 1.99 10.69
N ARG A 95 -8.21 1.74 10.63
CA ARG A 95 -7.61 0.41 10.84
C ARG A 95 -7.43 0.06 12.33
N GLY A 96 -7.74 0.98 13.24
CA GLY A 96 -7.62 0.77 14.69
C GLY A 96 -6.20 0.89 15.23
N TYR A 97 -5.32 1.61 14.51
CA TYR A 97 -3.99 1.94 14.99
C TYR A 97 -3.51 3.31 14.47
N ALA A 98 -2.56 3.90 15.19
CA ALA A 98 -1.97 5.20 14.89
C ALA A 98 -0.48 5.23 15.25
N PHE A 99 0.23 6.18 14.66
CA PHE A 99 1.59 6.55 15.03
C PHE A 99 1.60 7.95 15.66
N ILE A 100 2.25 8.10 16.81
CA ILE A 100 2.37 9.39 17.50
C ILE A 100 3.86 9.71 17.60
N GLU A 101 4.29 10.80 16.97
CA GLU A 101 5.66 11.29 17.04
C GLU A 101 5.73 12.45 18.05
N TYR A 102 6.59 12.33 19.07
CA TYR A 102 6.90 13.41 20.00
C TYR A 102 8.00 14.34 19.44
N GLU A 103 8.10 15.54 20.00
CA GLU A 103 9.20 16.46 19.70
C GLU A 103 10.54 15.94 20.23
N HIS A 104 10.55 15.32 21.42
CA HIS A 104 11.77 14.86 22.09
C HIS A 104 11.71 13.36 22.42
N GLU A 105 12.86 12.68 22.28
CA GLU A 105 13.00 11.25 22.65
C GLU A 105 12.77 11.00 24.14
N ARG A 106 13.16 11.95 25.01
CA ARG A 106 12.93 11.83 26.46
C ARG A 106 11.46 11.72 26.85
N ASP A 107 10.54 12.14 25.99
CA ASP A 107 9.10 12.10 26.23
C ASP A 107 8.52 10.69 25.99
N MET A 108 9.36 9.72 25.60
CA MET A 108 9.02 8.31 25.37
C MET A 108 9.18 7.40 26.61
N HIS A 109 9.76 7.91 27.70
CA HIS A 109 10.17 7.13 28.88
C HIS A 109 9.47 7.57 30.18
#